data_AF-A0A3B9XEL9-F1
#
_entry.id   AF-A0A3B9XEL9-F1
#
_cell.length_a   1.000
_cell.length_b   1.000
_cell.length_c   1.000
_cell.angle_alpha   90.00
_cell.angle_beta   90.00
_cell.angle_gamma   90.00
#
_symmetry.space_group_name_H-M   'P 1'
#
loop_
_entity.id
_entity.type
_entity.pdbx_description
1 polymer ?
#
loop_
_entity_poly.entity_id
_entity_poly.type
_entity_poly.pdbx_seq_one_letter_code
_entity_poly.pdbx_strand_id
1 'polypeptide(L)'
;MRRLLSLVPLILMASTSSWATNWYPSQNITQMNMQPLRCPTVGKDFSQMISQLDVLQDKIKADANCGKLVENFEQIKYLSGDRRQEFLAAIEKINAGETLNDLEMERYILTYAEDVTVASASLATLLSQANQCFGKQDMNASLSTLSSFVNEASTLLSTVAGPWGPALSIGGKVVSGFLTGVNKFIQSLPGYDFNDKKEWQGYVETLCSFHEQQDEIYALIHPDKAIDQLARLKALVNSELDKTMSADPQNADLLKSFENEDNDALFRISEGFRGDNDTLGLKTVRLLTARKWILNRIRTIESEAQDPLAPGQYLVQKQRDEIENFLIYRQGPKFINFQVSEARTALANLNLVVNSDALRLYRTLISLDPSAVGEGTNLFPWVNPDVALKALMTLDVAPFHGKGLAEERFVSELQYFKRNLANSWDALNLAYGVKSSFCEFFQKASYYNSGIAGSCNSGRAFNIEKEIKNFESMGFEHYTPAYLRKSAHYQGANWTESLEIWVNQLD
;
A
#
# COMPACT_ATOMS: atom_id res chain seq x y z
N MET A 1 -0.93 51.71 -52.72
CA MET A 1 0.38 51.15 -53.15
C MET A 1 1.48 51.78 -52.30
N ARG A 2 2.41 50.96 -51.82
CA ARG A 2 3.73 51.27 -51.20
C ARG A 2 3.76 51.89 -49.80
N ARG A 3 4.43 51.14 -48.92
CA ARG A 3 4.98 51.48 -47.60
C ARG A 3 6.11 52.52 -47.73
N LEU A 4 6.37 53.29 -46.67
CA LEU A 4 7.63 53.33 -45.86
C LEU A 4 7.89 54.71 -45.19
N LEU A 5 8.19 54.62 -43.89
CA LEU A 5 9.24 55.33 -43.11
C LEU A 5 9.23 56.86 -42.88
N SER A 6 9.16 57.27 -41.59
CA SER A 6 10.23 57.95 -40.80
C SER A 6 9.60 58.66 -39.58
N LEU A 7 9.80 58.24 -38.33
CA LEU A 7 10.93 58.50 -37.41
C LEU A 7 11.19 59.98 -37.06
N VAL A 8 10.59 60.39 -35.94
CA VAL A 8 11.13 61.01 -34.69
C VAL A 8 12.54 61.66 -34.71
N PRO A 9 12.73 62.85 -34.08
CA PRO A 9 14.03 63.42 -33.74
C PRO A 9 14.53 63.09 -32.31
N LEU A 10 15.85 63.25 -32.14
CA LEU A 10 16.72 63.10 -30.96
C LEU A 10 16.16 63.58 -29.60
N ILE A 11 16.63 62.98 -28.50
CA ILE A 11 17.41 63.65 -27.42
C ILE A 11 18.15 62.63 -26.52
N LEU A 12 19.28 63.13 -26.00
CA LEU A 12 20.44 62.56 -25.29
C LEU A 12 20.26 61.66 -24.05
N MET A 13 21.16 60.68 -23.99
CA MET A 13 22.01 60.21 -22.87
C MET A 13 21.56 60.42 -21.41
N ALA A 14 21.34 59.29 -20.72
CA ALA A 14 21.87 59.04 -19.37
C ALA A 14 22.09 57.52 -19.18
N SER A 15 23.34 57.16 -18.95
CA SER A 15 23.83 55.83 -18.62
C SER A 15 23.66 55.54 -17.13
N THR A 16 23.06 54.39 -16.77
CA THR A 16 23.40 53.59 -15.58
C THR A 16 22.69 52.22 -15.61
N SER A 17 23.51 51.17 -15.63
CA SER A 17 23.27 49.83 -15.04
C SER A 17 21.87 49.18 -15.13
N SER A 18 21.65 48.37 -16.17
CA SER A 18 20.57 47.37 -16.23
C SER A 18 21.10 45.97 -16.60
N TRP A 19 22.17 45.53 -15.91
CA TRP A 19 22.79 44.21 -16.11
C TRP A 19 22.73 43.41 -14.79
N ALA A 20 21.54 43.24 -14.19
CA ALA A 20 21.42 42.43 -12.99
C ALA A 20 19.96 42.00 -12.65
N THR A 21 19.17 41.47 -13.59
CA THR A 21 17.87 40.88 -13.22
C THR A 21 17.39 39.64 -13.98
N ASN A 22 18.13 39.07 -14.94
CA ASN A 22 17.67 37.89 -15.70
C ASN A 22 18.65 36.70 -15.66
N TRP A 23 19.03 36.24 -14.47
CA TRP A 23 19.94 35.08 -14.29
C TRP A 23 19.38 34.00 -13.37
N TYR A 24 18.11 33.66 -13.49
CA TYR A 24 17.63 32.31 -13.18
C TYR A 24 16.39 32.06 -14.06
N PRO A 25 16.45 31.22 -15.11
CA PRO A 25 15.24 30.53 -15.49
C PRO A 25 14.87 29.69 -14.26
N SER A 26 13.78 30.05 -13.59
CA SER A 26 13.14 29.17 -12.62
C SER A 26 12.79 27.90 -13.37
N GLN A 27 13.66 26.89 -13.33
CA GLN A 27 13.25 25.54 -13.62
C GLN A 27 12.20 25.23 -12.57
N ASN A 28 10.94 25.24 -12.98
CA ASN A 28 9.86 24.61 -12.25
C ASN A 28 10.22 23.13 -12.16
N ILE A 29 11.08 22.78 -11.21
CA ILE A 29 11.25 21.42 -10.75
C ILE A 29 9.91 21.15 -10.06
N THR A 30 8.95 20.61 -10.81
CA THR A 30 7.80 19.92 -10.21
C THR A 30 8.36 18.73 -9.47
N GLN A 31 8.89 18.95 -8.27
CA GLN A 31 9.15 17.89 -7.31
C GLN A 31 7.79 17.25 -7.06
N MET A 32 7.63 16.01 -7.53
CA MET A 32 6.54 15.18 -7.06
C MET A 32 6.80 14.98 -5.58
N ASN A 33 6.07 15.72 -4.75
CA ASN A 33 6.08 15.57 -3.31
C ASN A 33 5.45 14.20 -3.02
N MET A 34 6.25 13.15 -3.02
CA MET A 34 5.84 11.77 -2.78
C MET A 34 5.62 11.65 -1.27
N GLN A 35 4.37 11.70 -0.84
CA GLN A 35 4.02 11.33 0.53
C GLN A 35 4.19 9.82 0.71
N PRO A 36 4.56 9.35 1.90
CA PRO A 36 4.85 7.94 2.12
C PRO A 36 3.52 7.17 2.11
N LEU A 37 3.35 6.25 1.15
CA LEU A 37 2.17 5.38 1.11
C LEU A 37 2.38 4.18 2.02
N ARG A 38 1.61 4.13 3.10
CA ARG A 38 1.34 2.88 3.78
C ARG A 38 0.36 2.08 2.92
N CYS A 39 0.51 0.75 2.83
CA CYS A 39 -0.64 -0.08 2.45
C CYS A 39 -1.80 0.37 3.36
N PRO A 40 -2.96 0.73 2.82
CA PRO A 40 -4.03 1.25 3.64
C PRO A 40 -4.35 0.21 4.71
N THR A 41 -4.08 0.52 5.98
CA THR A 41 -4.53 -0.33 7.07
C THR A 41 -6.03 -0.40 6.99
N VAL A 42 -6.55 -1.61 6.80
CA VAL A 42 -7.99 -1.92 6.87
C VAL A 42 -8.48 -1.39 8.21
N GLY A 43 -9.27 -0.31 8.16
CA GLY A 43 -9.56 0.51 9.35
C GLY A 43 -9.70 2.01 9.11
N LYS A 44 -9.49 2.54 7.89
CA LYS A 44 -10.10 3.84 7.56
C LYS A 44 -11.61 3.67 7.66
N ASP A 45 -12.28 4.52 8.45
CA ASP A 45 -13.70 4.38 8.77
C ASP A 45 -14.50 4.10 7.50
N PHE A 46 -15.29 3.04 7.51
CA PHE A 46 -16.20 2.67 6.42
C PHE A 46 -17.13 3.83 5.99
N SER A 47 -17.42 4.76 6.91
CA SER A 47 -18.09 6.03 6.62
C SER A 47 -17.32 6.91 5.63
N GLN A 48 -15.99 6.92 5.69
CA GLN A 48 -15.12 7.60 4.75
C GLN A 48 -15.21 6.96 3.36
N MET A 49 -15.33 5.64 3.27
CA MET A 49 -15.55 4.93 2.01
C MET A 49 -16.93 5.24 1.41
N ILE A 50 -18.01 5.24 2.20
CA ILE A 50 -19.34 5.66 1.73
C ILE A 50 -19.31 7.09 1.20
N SER A 51 -18.68 8.03 1.94
CA SER A 51 -18.59 9.41 1.48
C SER A 51 -17.75 9.56 0.19
N GLN A 52 -16.77 8.68 -0.05
CA GLN A 52 -16.07 8.63 -1.33
C GLN A 52 -16.95 8.11 -2.45
N LEU A 53 -17.82 7.12 -2.20
CA LEU A 53 -18.81 6.66 -3.18
C LEU A 53 -19.80 7.76 -3.55
N ASP A 54 -20.23 8.61 -2.59
CA ASP A 54 -21.03 9.80 -2.87
C ASP A 54 -20.30 10.75 -3.82
N VAL A 55 -19.06 11.12 -3.47
CA VAL A 55 -18.23 12.02 -4.30
C VAL A 55 -17.98 11.44 -5.69
N LEU A 56 -17.81 10.12 -5.81
CA LEU A 56 -17.59 9.46 -7.09
C LEU A 56 -18.87 9.42 -7.92
N GLN A 57 -20.03 9.17 -7.32
CA GLN A 57 -21.32 9.23 -8.01
C GLN A 57 -21.57 10.65 -8.56
N ASP A 58 -21.28 11.69 -7.77
CA ASP A 58 -21.43 13.09 -8.17
C ASP A 58 -20.50 13.50 -9.33
N LYS A 59 -19.40 12.76 -9.52
CA LYS A 59 -18.43 12.96 -10.60
C LYS A 59 -18.75 12.20 -11.87
N ILE A 60 -19.75 11.31 -11.86
CA ILE A 60 -20.23 10.66 -13.06
C ILE A 60 -20.82 11.73 -13.98
N LYS A 61 -20.33 11.81 -15.21
CA LYS A 61 -20.89 12.75 -16.19
C LYS A 61 -22.38 12.44 -16.38
N ALA A 62 -23.20 13.48 -16.44
CA ALA A 62 -24.62 13.41 -16.76
C ALA A 62 -24.84 13.04 -18.24
N ASP A 63 -24.39 11.84 -18.63
CA ASP A 63 -24.54 11.25 -19.95
C ASP A 63 -25.50 10.06 -19.82
N ALA A 64 -26.41 9.92 -20.78
CA ALA A 64 -27.39 8.82 -20.82
C ALA A 64 -26.72 7.44 -20.79
N ASN A 65 -25.48 7.33 -21.30
CA ASN A 65 -24.73 6.07 -21.31
C ASN A 65 -24.15 5.67 -19.94
N CYS A 66 -24.22 6.56 -18.94
CA CYS A 66 -23.67 6.34 -17.61
C CYS A 66 -24.73 5.94 -16.57
N GLY A 67 -26.01 5.81 -16.95
CA GLY A 67 -27.10 5.46 -16.02
C GLY A 67 -26.87 4.14 -15.27
N LYS A 68 -26.42 3.09 -15.96
CA LYS A 68 -26.10 1.78 -15.34
C LYS A 68 -25.00 1.86 -14.29
N LEU A 69 -24.07 2.79 -14.46
CA LEU A 69 -22.98 3.01 -13.51
C LEU A 69 -23.54 3.64 -12.24
N VAL A 70 -24.44 4.64 -12.37
CA VAL A 70 -25.15 5.25 -11.24
C VAL A 70 -25.94 4.18 -10.47
N GLU A 71 -26.71 3.33 -11.16
CA GLU A 71 -27.47 2.23 -10.54
C GLU A 71 -26.56 1.29 -9.73
N ASN A 72 -25.38 0.93 -10.24
CA ASN A 72 -24.43 0.09 -9.51
C ASN A 72 -23.81 0.79 -8.29
N PHE A 73 -23.57 2.10 -8.36
CA PHE A 73 -23.14 2.89 -7.20
C PHE A 73 -24.23 2.92 -6.12
N GLU A 74 -25.50 3.08 -6.51
CA GLU A 74 -26.63 3.01 -5.59
C GLU A 74 -26.78 1.61 -4.97
N GLN A 75 -26.55 0.55 -5.74
CA GLN A 75 -26.54 -0.82 -5.23
C GLN A 75 -25.43 -1.01 -4.18
N ILE A 76 -24.21 -0.52 -4.43
CA ILE A 76 -23.12 -0.60 -3.45
C ILE A 76 -23.43 0.25 -2.21
N LYS A 77 -24.06 1.42 -2.35
CA LYS A 77 -24.52 2.22 -1.20
C LYS A 77 -25.58 1.49 -0.38
N TYR A 78 -26.55 0.86 -1.04
CA TYR A 78 -27.57 0.04 -0.36
C TYR A 78 -26.92 -1.13 0.39
N LEU A 79 -25.96 -1.81 -0.23
CA LEU A 79 -25.20 -2.87 0.41
C LEU A 79 -24.39 -2.36 1.58
N SER A 80 -23.79 -1.18 1.43
CA SER A 80 -22.99 -0.55 2.46
C SER A 80 -23.81 0.00 3.63
N GLY A 81 -25.08 0.34 3.41
CA GLY A 81 -26.00 0.85 4.42
C GLY A 81 -26.73 -0.28 5.15
N ASP A 82 -28.03 -0.41 4.85
CA ASP A 82 -28.96 -1.25 5.59
C ASP A 82 -28.55 -2.73 5.59
N ARG A 83 -28.13 -3.27 4.43
CA ARG A 83 -27.76 -4.69 4.32
C ARG A 83 -26.52 -5.03 5.13
N ARG A 84 -25.54 -4.14 5.19
CA ARG A 84 -24.38 -4.30 6.06
C ARG A 84 -24.78 -4.30 7.53
N GLN A 85 -25.73 -3.47 7.95
CA GLN A 85 -26.19 -3.48 9.34
C GLN A 85 -26.89 -4.80 9.70
N GLU A 86 -27.70 -5.35 8.79
CA GLU A 86 -28.27 -6.70 8.96
C GLU A 86 -27.18 -7.77 9.09
N PHE A 87 -26.17 -7.70 8.23
CA PHE A 87 -25.02 -8.60 8.25
C PHE A 87 -24.21 -8.48 9.55
N LEU A 88 -23.85 -7.26 9.98
CA LEU A 88 -23.13 -7.03 11.23
C LEU A 88 -23.91 -7.52 12.45
N ALA A 89 -25.23 -7.31 12.49
CA ALA A 89 -26.06 -7.84 13.56
C ALA A 89 -26.02 -9.39 13.58
N ALA A 90 -25.97 -10.04 12.41
CA ALA A 90 -25.79 -11.48 12.32
C ALA A 90 -24.40 -11.92 12.80
N ILE A 91 -23.33 -11.16 12.49
CA ILE A 91 -21.97 -11.41 13.02
C ILE A 91 -21.97 -11.28 14.56
N GLU A 92 -22.58 -10.23 15.11
CA GLU A 92 -22.63 -10.00 16.55
C GLU A 92 -23.32 -11.15 17.28
N LYS A 93 -24.43 -11.67 16.73
CA LYS A 93 -25.09 -12.89 17.24
C LYS A 93 -24.14 -14.09 17.26
N ILE A 94 -23.42 -14.34 16.16
CA ILE A 94 -22.45 -15.43 16.07
C ILE A 94 -21.34 -15.25 17.11
N ASN A 95 -20.80 -14.04 17.24
CA ASN A 95 -19.74 -13.72 18.21
C ASN A 95 -20.22 -13.84 19.66
N ALA A 96 -21.51 -13.60 19.92
CA ALA A 96 -22.15 -13.86 21.20
C ALA A 96 -22.38 -15.36 21.48
N GLY A 97 -22.07 -16.24 20.52
CA GLY A 97 -22.25 -17.68 20.61
C GLY A 97 -23.65 -18.17 20.24
N GLU A 98 -24.49 -17.31 19.65
CA GLU A 98 -25.80 -17.68 19.14
C GLU A 98 -25.66 -18.42 17.79
N THR A 99 -26.60 -19.32 17.50
CA THR A 99 -26.68 -19.99 16.20
C THR A 99 -27.70 -19.29 15.33
N LEU A 100 -27.31 -18.93 14.11
CA LEU A 100 -28.25 -18.49 13.09
C LEU A 100 -29.00 -19.70 12.57
N ASN A 101 -30.31 -19.57 12.36
CA ASN A 101 -31.05 -20.59 11.61
C ASN A 101 -30.70 -20.54 10.11
N ASP A 102 -31.03 -21.59 9.36
CA ASP A 102 -30.68 -21.72 7.94
C ASP A 102 -31.15 -20.51 7.11
N LEU A 103 -32.33 -19.96 7.43
CA LEU A 103 -32.93 -18.83 6.73
C LEU A 103 -32.22 -17.51 7.07
N GLU A 104 -31.77 -17.33 8.31
CA GLU A 104 -30.93 -16.20 8.72
C GLU A 104 -29.53 -16.29 8.09
N MET A 105 -28.94 -17.48 8.06
CA MET A 105 -27.65 -17.72 7.41
C MET A 105 -27.73 -17.41 5.91
N GLU A 106 -28.75 -17.94 5.23
CA GLU A 106 -28.97 -17.70 3.80
C GLU A 106 -29.22 -16.21 3.52
N ARG A 107 -30.12 -15.58 4.27
CA ARG A 107 -30.53 -14.19 4.02
C ARG A 107 -29.46 -13.17 4.35
N TYR A 108 -28.80 -13.31 5.50
CA TYR A 108 -27.91 -12.27 6.02
C TYR A 108 -26.46 -12.51 5.65
N ILE A 109 -26.00 -13.76 5.58
CA ILE A 109 -24.60 -14.07 5.27
C ILE A 109 -24.45 -14.37 3.77
N LEU A 110 -25.16 -15.37 3.25
CA LEU A 110 -24.97 -15.84 1.88
C LEU A 110 -25.41 -14.81 0.84
N THR A 111 -26.60 -14.25 1.02
CA THR A 111 -27.14 -13.27 0.08
C THR A 111 -26.32 -11.97 0.12
N TYR A 112 -25.87 -11.53 1.29
CA TYR A 112 -24.99 -10.36 1.39
C TYR A 112 -23.66 -10.57 0.67
N ALA A 113 -23.03 -11.72 0.89
CA ALA A 113 -21.84 -12.15 0.18
C ALA A 113 -22.05 -12.13 -1.35
N GLU A 114 -23.13 -12.73 -1.84
CA GLU A 114 -23.48 -12.76 -3.26
C GLU A 114 -23.74 -11.36 -3.82
N ASP A 115 -24.50 -10.53 -3.11
CA ASP A 115 -24.83 -9.17 -3.53
C ASP A 115 -23.57 -8.30 -3.63
N VAL A 116 -22.66 -8.38 -2.64
CA VAL A 116 -21.36 -7.68 -2.67
C VAL A 116 -20.53 -8.13 -3.86
N THR A 117 -20.52 -9.43 -4.12
CA THR A 117 -19.79 -10.05 -5.24
C THR A 117 -20.30 -9.53 -6.58
N VAL A 118 -21.61 -9.58 -6.79
CA VAL A 118 -22.28 -9.14 -8.02
C VAL A 118 -22.10 -7.65 -8.21
N ALA A 119 -22.31 -6.85 -7.16
CA ALA A 119 -22.17 -5.39 -7.23
C ALA A 119 -20.73 -4.98 -7.54
N SER A 120 -19.74 -5.63 -6.91
CA SER A 120 -18.32 -5.34 -7.13
C SER A 120 -17.85 -5.74 -8.53
N ALA A 121 -18.24 -6.93 -9.00
CA ALA A 121 -17.94 -7.38 -10.35
C ALA A 121 -18.61 -6.50 -11.42
N SER A 122 -19.85 -6.07 -11.16
CA SER A 122 -20.61 -5.20 -12.06
C SER A 122 -20.02 -3.80 -12.10
N LEU A 123 -19.65 -3.21 -10.95
CA LEU A 123 -18.98 -1.93 -10.90
C LEU A 123 -17.62 -1.97 -11.62
N ALA A 124 -16.79 -3.00 -11.39
CA ALA A 124 -15.50 -3.13 -12.06
C ALA A 124 -15.65 -3.32 -13.59
N THR A 125 -16.66 -4.08 -14.01
CA THR A 125 -17.01 -4.24 -15.44
C THR A 125 -17.46 -2.91 -16.05
N LEU A 126 -18.21 -2.10 -15.32
CA LEU A 126 -18.61 -0.79 -15.82
C LEU A 126 -17.46 0.20 -15.79
N LEU A 127 -16.62 0.23 -14.75
CA LEU A 127 -15.44 1.09 -14.67
C LEU A 127 -14.49 0.85 -15.84
N SER A 128 -14.33 -0.40 -16.30
CA SER A 128 -13.51 -0.74 -17.47
C SER A 128 -14.11 -0.29 -18.81
N GLN A 129 -15.43 -0.06 -18.87
CA GLN A 129 -16.15 0.41 -20.07
C GLN A 129 -16.43 1.92 -20.00
N ALA A 130 -16.35 2.50 -18.81
CA ALA A 130 -16.77 3.85 -18.45
C ALA A 130 -15.71 4.93 -18.69
N ASN A 131 -14.78 4.71 -19.63
CA ASN A 131 -13.77 5.69 -20.05
C ASN A 131 -14.38 7.04 -20.44
N GLN A 132 -15.68 7.03 -20.79
CA GLN A 132 -16.47 8.20 -21.14
C GLN A 132 -17.21 8.82 -19.95
N CYS A 133 -17.53 8.06 -18.90
CA CYS A 133 -18.32 8.49 -17.74
C CYS A 133 -17.49 9.15 -16.64
N PHE A 134 -16.19 8.84 -16.55
CA PHE A 134 -15.27 9.46 -15.60
C PHE A 134 -14.19 10.28 -16.31
N GLY A 135 -13.58 11.21 -15.58
CA GLY A 135 -12.22 11.65 -15.91
C GLY A 135 -11.23 10.54 -15.56
N LYS A 136 -10.11 10.40 -16.29
CA LYS A 136 -9.04 9.42 -15.97
C LYS A 136 -8.64 9.45 -14.49
N GLN A 137 -8.63 10.64 -13.92
CA GLN A 137 -8.26 10.88 -12.53
C GLN A 137 -9.26 10.33 -11.50
N ASP A 138 -10.53 10.24 -11.85
CA ASP A 138 -11.59 9.76 -10.95
C ASP A 138 -11.73 8.23 -11.04
N MET A 139 -11.32 7.63 -12.16
CA MET A 139 -11.27 6.17 -12.34
C MET A 139 -10.36 5.50 -11.30
N ASN A 140 -9.18 6.06 -11.04
CA ASN A 140 -8.24 5.50 -10.05
C ASN A 140 -8.76 5.58 -8.62
N ALA A 141 -9.44 6.69 -8.27
CA ALA A 141 -10.06 6.83 -6.95
C ALA A 141 -11.19 5.81 -6.75
N SER A 142 -12.01 5.57 -7.77
CA SER A 142 -13.06 4.54 -7.74
C SER A 142 -12.53 3.14 -7.47
N LEU A 143 -11.34 2.81 -7.96
CA LEU A 143 -10.74 1.50 -7.74
C LEU A 143 -10.25 1.32 -6.32
N SER A 144 -9.60 2.33 -5.77
CA SER A 144 -9.14 2.34 -4.37
C SER A 144 -10.33 2.20 -3.41
N THR A 145 -11.43 2.90 -3.70
CA THR A 145 -12.68 2.75 -2.93
C THR A 145 -13.29 1.35 -3.11
N LEU A 146 -13.28 0.78 -4.32
CA LEU A 146 -13.81 -0.56 -4.58
C LEU A 146 -12.97 -1.66 -3.92
N SER A 147 -11.63 -1.57 -4.01
CA SER A 147 -10.74 -2.54 -3.36
C SER A 147 -10.91 -2.49 -1.85
N SER A 148 -11.07 -1.30 -1.26
CA SER A 148 -11.36 -1.13 0.17
C SER A 148 -12.68 -1.78 0.57
N PHE A 149 -13.76 -1.54 -0.19
CA PHE A 149 -15.08 -2.13 0.06
C PHE A 149 -15.05 -3.65 0.10
N VAL A 150 -14.39 -4.23 -0.91
CA VAL A 150 -14.33 -5.68 -1.03
C VAL A 150 -13.41 -6.28 0.00
N ASN A 151 -12.29 -5.62 0.32
CA ASN A 151 -11.40 -6.09 1.38
C ASN A 151 -12.13 -6.13 2.74
N GLU A 152 -12.94 -5.11 3.05
CA GLU A 152 -13.78 -5.12 4.24
C GLU A 152 -14.80 -6.25 4.21
N ALA A 153 -15.53 -6.42 3.10
CA ALA A 153 -16.51 -7.49 2.99
C ALA A 153 -15.87 -8.87 3.15
N SER A 154 -14.71 -9.12 2.53
CA SER A 154 -13.93 -10.35 2.71
C SER A 154 -13.50 -10.55 4.16
N THR A 155 -13.00 -9.50 4.82
CA THR A 155 -12.58 -9.53 6.23
C THR A 155 -13.75 -9.81 7.18
N LEU A 156 -14.90 -9.19 6.95
CA LEU A 156 -16.09 -9.44 7.77
C LEU A 156 -16.65 -10.85 7.53
N LEU A 157 -16.59 -11.35 6.29
CA LEU A 157 -16.95 -12.74 5.98
C LEU A 157 -15.98 -13.75 6.58
N SER A 158 -14.68 -13.45 6.63
CA SER A 158 -13.70 -14.29 7.32
C SER A 158 -13.97 -14.33 8.83
N THR A 159 -14.50 -13.23 9.41
CA THR A 159 -14.96 -13.20 10.82
C THR A 159 -16.10 -14.18 11.08
N VAL A 160 -17.13 -14.20 10.23
CA VAL A 160 -18.28 -15.14 10.33
C VAL A 160 -17.83 -16.59 10.25
N ALA A 161 -16.76 -16.83 9.51
CA ALA A 161 -16.29 -18.16 9.25
C ALA A 161 -15.23 -18.69 10.21
N GLY A 162 -14.75 -17.82 11.11
CA GLY A 162 -13.67 -18.11 12.02
C GLY A 162 -12.29 -18.08 11.35
N PRO A 163 -11.22 -18.38 12.12
CA PRO A 163 -9.82 -18.25 11.66
C PRO A 163 -9.44 -19.18 10.50
N TRP A 164 -10.36 -20.04 10.04
CA TRP A 164 -10.16 -21.00 8.95
C TRP A 164 -11.11 -20.75 7.76
N GLY A 165 -11.71 -19.55 7.69
CA GLY A 165 -12.39 -19.02 6.51
C GLY A 165 -13.75 -19.64 6.16
N PRO A 166 -14.57 -18.96 5.33
CA PRO A 166 -15.96 -19.36 5.00
C PRO A 166 -15.99 -20.72 4.33
N ALA A 167 -17.13 -21.40 4.32
CA ALA A 167 -17.31 -22.57 3.45
C ALA A 167 -16.75 -22.25 2.06
N LEU A 168 -15.98 -23.18 1.47
CA LEU A 168 -15.23 -22.94 0.24
C LEU A 168 -16.17 -22.40 -0.84
N SER A 169 -17.43 -22.85 -0.81
CA SER A 169 -18.52 -22.36 -1.65
C SER A 169 -18.87 -20.88 -1.46
N ILE A 170 -18.81 -20.34 -0.23
CA ILE A 170 -19.18 -18.96 0.11
C ILE A 170 -17.97 -18.04 -0.09
N GLY A 171 -16.85 -18.36 0.55
CA GLY A 171 -15.62 -17.57 0.47
C GLY A 171 -15.07 -17.58 -0.96
N GLY A 172 -15.12 -18.74 -1.61
CA GLY A 172 -14.74 -18.89 -3.01
C GLY A 172 -15.62 -18.07 -3.96
N LYS A 173 -16.94 -17.96 -3.72
CA LYS A 173 -17.81 -17.11 -4.56
C LYS A 173 -17.47 -15.62 -4.41
N VAL A 174 -17.29 -15.15 -3.18
CA VAL A 174 -17.00 -13.73 -2.92
C VAL A 174 -15.65 -13.33 -3.46
N VAL A 175 -14.63 -14.09 -3.08
CA VAL A 175 -13.26 -13.88 -3.58
C VAL A 175 -13.24 -14.05 -5.10
N SER A 176 -13.92 -15.04 -5.68
CA SER A 176 -13.98 -15.22 -7.14
C SER A 176 -14.59 -14.02 -7.85
N GLY A 177 -15.72 -13.48 -7.40
CA GLY A 177 -16.32 -12.34 -8.10
C GLY A 177 -15.57 -11.04 -7.88
N PHE A 178 -14.91 -10.86 -6.73
CA PHE A 178 -13.92 -9.81 -6.56
C PHE A 178 -12.79 -9.93 -7.58
N LEU A 179 -12.10 -11.07 -7.59
CA LEU A 179 -10.97 -11.30 -8.48
C LEU A 179 -11.41 -11.22 -9.94
N THR A 180 -12.63 -11.65 -10.27
CA THR A 180 -13.22 -11.47 -11.60
C THR A 180 -13.41 -9.99 -11.95
N GLY A 181 -13.90 -9.19 -11.01
CA GLY A 181 -14.03 -7.74 -11.17
C GLY A 181 -12.68 -7.07 -11.39
N VAL A 182 -11.73 -7.31 -10.47
CA VAL A 182 -10.36 -6.78 -10.55
C VAL A 182 -9.68 -7.21 -11.84
N ASN A 183 -9.78 -8.48 -12.22
CA ASN A 183 -9.19 -8.98 -13.44
C ASN A 183 -9.80 -8.34 -14.69
N LYS A 184 -11.14 -8.26 -14.81
CA LYS A 184 -11.77 -7.56 -15.94
C LYS A 184 -11.31 -6.10 -16.03
N PHE A 185 -11.20 -5.44 -14.89
CA PHE A 185 -10.67 -4.10 -14.81
C PHE A 185 -9.20 -4.03 -15.28
N ILE A 186 -8.35 -4.88 -14.75
CA ILE A 186 -6.94 -5.01 -15.12
C ILE A 186 -6.78 -5.30 -16.62
N GLN A 187 -7.60 -6.18 -17.19
CA GLN A 187 -7.59 -6.53 -18.62
C GLN A 187 -7.97 -5.33 -19.50
N SER A 188 -8.77 -4.40 -18.97
CA SER A 188 -9.11 -3.16 -19.67
C SER A 188 -7.99 -2.11 -19.62
N LEU A 189 -7.06 -2.24 -18.68
CA LEU A 189 -5.94 -1.33 -18.57
C LEU A 189 -4.81 -1.72 -19.54
N PRO A 190 -4.27 -0.77 -20.33
CA PRO A 190 -3.04 -1.02 -21.08
C PRO A 190 -1.82 -1.24 -20.16
N GLY A 191 -1.92 -0.80 -18.90
CA GLY A 191 -0.91 -0.82 -17.85
C GLY A 191 -0.92 0.49 -17.07
N TYR A 192 -0.12 0.58 -16.00
CA TYR A 192 0.03 1.83 -15.25
C TYR A 192 1.09 2.73 -15.91
N ASP A 193 0.79 4.01 -16.02
CA ASP A 193 1.75 5.07 -16.30
C ASP A 193 2.33 5.58 -14.98
N PHE A 194 3.50 5.08 -14.62
CA PHE A 194 4.15 5.46 -13.36
C PHE A 194 4.62 6.91 -13.32
N ASN A 195 4.62 7.64 -14.44
CA ASN A 195 4.85 9.08 -14.43
C ASN A 195 3.63 9.86 -13.92
N ASP A 196 2.43 9.25 -13.92
CA ASP A 196 1.27 9.80 -13.22
C ASP A 196 1.28 9.31 -11.77
N LYS A 197 1.46 10.26 -10.83
CA LYS A 197 1.44 9.98 -9.40
C LYS A 197 0.21 9.18 -8.96
N LYS A 198 -0.96 9.43 -9.54
CA LYS A 198 -2.20 8.72 -9.17
C LYS A 198 -2.18 7.27 -9.64
N GLU A 199 -1.68 7.00 -10.84
CA GLU A 199 -1.56 5.62 -11.36
C GLU A 199 -0.48 4.85 -10.60
N TRP A 200 0.64 5.51 -10.25
CA TRP A 200 1.63 4.96 -9.34
C TRP A 200 1.04 4.57 -7.97
N GLN A 201 0.24 5.44 -7.35
CA GLN A 201 -0.45 5.14 -6.09
C GLN A 201 -1.42 3.97 -6.26
N GLY A 202 -2.24 3.99 -7.31
CA GLY A 202 -3.20 2.93 -7.60
C GLY A 202 -2.54 1.56 -7.78
N TYR A 203 -1.37 1.49 -8.42
CA TYR A 203 -0.61 0.25 -8.52
C TYR A 203 -0.19 -0.29 -7.16
N VAL A 204 0.40 0.55 -6.32
CA VAL A 204 0.86 0.15 -4.98
C VAL A 204 -0.31 -0.33 -4.13
N GLU A 205 -1.43 0.42 -4.12
CA GLU A 205 -2.63 0.04 -3.39
C GLU A 205 -3.22 -1.29 -3.88
N THR A 206 -3.30 -1.48 -5.20
CA THR A 206 -3.81 -2.74 -5.79
C THR A 206 -2.91 -3.92 -5.45
N LEU A 207 -1.58 -3.74 -5.49
CA LEU A 207 -0.63 -4.77 -5.12
C LEU A 207 -0.71 -5.13 -3.64
N CYS A 208 -0.83 -4.14 -2.75
CA CYS A 208 -1.04 -4.36 -1.32
C CYS A 208 -2.31 -5.19 -1.08
N SER A 209 -3.45 -4.77 -1.63
CA SER A 209 -4.72 -5.48 -1.46
C SER A 209 -4.68 -6.91 -2.00
N PHE A 210 -4.03 -7.11 -3.15
CA PHE A 210 -3.86 -8.45 -3.71
C PHE A 210 -3.02 -9.36 -2.80
N HIS A 211 -1.94 -8.82 -2.23
CA HIS A 211 -1.07 -9.59 -1.33
C HIS A 211 -1.75 -9.89 0.01
N GLU A 212 -2.46 -8.94 0.62
CA GLU A 212 -3.23 -9.16 1.86
C GLU A 212 -4.25 -10.29 1.71
N GLN A 213 -4.86 -10.40 0.53
CA GLN A 213 -5.84 -11.46 0.24
C GLN A 213 -5.19 -12.77 -0.20
N GLN A 214 -3.87 -12.80 -0.40
CA GLN A 214 -3.18 -13.98 -0.94
C GLN A 214 -3.36 -15.19 -0.02
N ASP A 215 -3.30 -15.01 1.29
CA ASP A 215 -3.47 -16.11 2.26
C ASP A 215 -4.90 -16.66 2.25
N GLU A 216 -5.90 -15.79 2.13
CA GLU A 216 -7.31 -16.19 2.01
C GLU A 216 -7.56 -16.92 0.69
N ILE A 217 -7.04 -16.39 -0.42
CA ILE A 217 -7.07 -17.02 -1.74
C ILE A 217 -6.37 -18.38 -1.70
N TYR A 218 -5.22 -18.46 -1.02
CA TYR A 218 -4.43 -19.67 -0.91
C TYR A 218 -5.17 -20.75 -0.11
N ALA A 219 -5.81 -20.39 1.01
CA ALA A 219 -6.64 -21.30 1.78
C ALA A 219 -7.84 -21.83 0.98
N LEU A 220 -8.41 -21.01 0.08
CA LEU A 220 -9.51 -21.41 -0.80
C LEU A 220 -9.06 -22.37 -1.91
N ILE A 221 -7.86 -22.18 -2.46
CA ILE A 221 -7.29 -23.02 -3.53
C ILE A 221 -6.69 -24.33 -2.98
N HIS A 222 -6.21 -24.31 -1.73
CA HIS A 222 -5.56 -25.45 -1.07
C HIS A 222 -6.39 -25.96 0.13
N PRO A 223 -7.54 -26.61 -0.14
CA PRO A 223 -8.41 -27.12 0.92
C PRO A 223 -7.72 -28.17 1.79
N ASP A 224 -6.74 -28.89 1.25
CA ASP A 224 -5.88 -29.83 1.97
C ASP A 224 -5.14 -29.16 3.12
N LYS A 225 -4.60 -27.96 2.92
CA LYS A 225 -3.90 -27.21 3.96
C LYS A 225 -4.85 -26.70 5.04
N ALA A 226 -6.04 -26.26 4.66
CA ALA A 226 -7.08 -25.89 5.62
C ALA A 226 -7.51 -27.11 6.47
N ILE A 227 -7.64 -28.28 5.86
CA ILE A 227 -7.91 -29.55 6.57
C ILE A 227 -6.77 -29.88 7.54
N ASP A 228 -5.51 -29.78 7.11
CA ASP A 228 -4.34 -30.03 7.97
C ASP A 228 -4.30 -29.10 9.18
N GLN A 229 -4.61 -27.82 8.99
CA GLN A 229 -4.69 -26.84 10.06
C GLN A 229 -5.82 -27.14 11.04
N LEU A 230 -7.02 -27.46 10.54
CA LEU A 230 -8.15 -27.91 11.36
C LEU A 230 -7.84 -29.21 12.10
N ALA A 231 -7.08 -30.14 11.50
CA ALA A 231 -6.64 -31.36 12.14
C ALA A 231 -5.67 -31.10 13.30
N ARG A 232 -4.75 -30.14 13.16
CA ARG A 232 -3.89 -29.68 14.27
C ARG A 232 -4.70 -29.05 15.40
N LEU A 233 -5.67 -28.18 15.06
CA LEU A 233 -6.55 -27.59 16.06
C LEU A 233 -7.38 -28.66 16.78
N LYS A 234 -7.92 -29.64 16.05
CA LYS A 234 -8.63 -30.80 16.62
C LYS A 234 -7.74 -31.55 17.62
N ALA A 235 -6.47 -31.78 17.30
CA ALA A 235 -5.54 -32.44 18.20
C ALA A 235 -5.33 -31.64 19.51
N LEU A 236 -5.23 -30.31 19.42
CA LEU A 236 -5.14 -29.44 20.60
C LEU A 236 -6.42 -29.47 21.45
N VAL A 237 -7.60 -29.37 20.81
CA VAL A 237 -8.90 -29.46 21.50
C VAL A 237 -9.08 -30.80 22.18
N ASN A 238 -8.72 -31.91 21.52
CA ASN A 238 -8.75 -33.24 22.13
C ASN A 238 -7.80 -33.33 23.33
N SER A 239 -6.58 -32.79 23.22
CA SER A 239 -5.63 -32.78 24.34
C SER A 239 -6.17 -32.00 25.55
N GLU A 240 -6.86 -30.88 25.33
CA GLU A 240 -7.51 -30.14 26.41
C GLU A 240 -8.74 -30.87 26.97
N LEU A 241 -9.52 -31.56 26.15
CA LEU A 241 -10.63 -32.43 26.61
C LEU A 241 -10.11 -33.55 27.50
N ASP A 242 -9.02 -34.21 27.11
CA ASP A 242 -8.41 -35.28 27.91
C ASP A 242 -8.00 -34.77 29.30
N LYS A 243 -7.49 -33.53 29.37
CA LYS A 243 -7.17 -32.88 30.65
C LYS A 243 -8.42 -32.60 31.49
N THR A 244 -9.52 -32.10 30.90
CA THR A 244 -10.74 -31.83 31.67
C THR A 244 -11.44 -33.12 32.11
N MET A 245 -11.38 -34.19 31.31
CA MET A 245 -11.90 -35.51 31.66
C MET A 245 -11.08 -36.20 32.75
N SER A 246 -9.76 -36.05 32.71
CA SER A 246 -8.87 -36.60 33.75
C SER A 246 -9.05 -35.86 35.08
N ALA A 247 -9.40 -34.58 35.04
CA ALA A 247 -9.63 -33.75 36.22
C ALA A 247 -11.00 -33.97 36.86
N ASP A 248 -12.03 -34.33 36.08
CA ASP A 248 -13.36 -34.67 36.59
C ASP A 248 -14.00 -35.82 35.78
N PRO A 249 -14.16 -37.01 36.38
CA PRO A 249 -14.79 -38.17 35.73
C PRO A 249 -16.21 -37.93 35.23
N GLN A 250 -16.98 -36.98 35.80
CA GLN A 250 -18.34 -36.66 35.33
C GLN A 250 -18.34 -36.08 33.91
N ASN A 251 -17.22 -35.49 33.47
CA ASN A 251 -17.04 -35.02 32.10
C ASN A 251 -17.03 -36.16 31.06
N ALA A 252 -16.76 -37.40 31.47
CA ALA A 252 -16.82 -38.55 30.56
C ALA A 252 -18.26 -38.86 30.11
N ASP A 253 -19.24 -38.64 30.98
CA ASP A 253 -20.66 -38.82 30.65
C ASP A 253 -21.17 -37.71 29.72
N LEU A 254 -20.60 -36.49 29.84
CA LEU A 254 -20.84 -35.41 28.89
C LEU A 254 -20.34 -35.76 27.48
N LEU A 255 -19.14 -36.36 27.36
CA LEU A 255 -18.62 -36.81 26.07
C LEU A 255 -19.50 -37.90 25.44
N LYS A 256 -19.92 -38.91 26.22
CA LYS A 256 -20.82 -39.95 25.70
C LYS A 256 -22.14 -39.36 25.21
N SER A 257 -22.70 -38.41 25.97
CA SER A 257 -23.94 -37.72 25.58
C SER A 257 -23.73 -36.90 24.29
N PHE A 258 -22.56 -36.28 24.16
CA PHE A 258 -22.16 -35.52 22.98
C PHE A 258 -21.99 -36.38 21.72
N GLU A 259 -21.32 -37.53 21.85
CA GLU A 259 -21.05 -38.46 20.74
C GLU A 259 -22.31 -39.19 20.25
N ASN A 260 -23.33 -39.31 21.10
CA ASN A 260 -24.64 -39.86 20.73
C ASN A 260 -25.56 -38.85 20.02
N GLU A 261 -25.06 -37.65 19.68
CA GLU A 261 -25.78 -36.58 18.96
C GLU A 261 -27.09 -36.12 19.61
N ASP A 262 -27.26 -36.31 20.91
CA ASP A 262 -28.41 -35.78 21.65
C ASP A 262 -28.23 -34.26 21.86
N ASN A 263 -28.56 -33.47 20.82
CA ASN A 263 -28.48 -32.01 20.86
C ASN A 263 -29.32 -31.43 22.01
N ASP A 264 -30.39 -32.14 22.40
CA ASP A 264 -31.27 -31.80 23.51
C ASP A 264 -30.55 -31.98 24.86
N ALA A 265 -29.71 -33.01 24.99
CA ALA A 265 -28.87 -33.20 26.17
C ALA A 265 -27.83 -32.07 26.31
N LEU A 266 -27.18 -31.67 25.23
CA LEU A 266 -26.18 -30.58 25.24
C LEU A 266 -26.76 -29.23 25.67
N PHE A 267 -27.95 -28.90 25.18
CA PHE A 267 -28.65 -27.68 25.56
C PHE A 267 -28.99 -27.70 27.06
N ARG A 268 -29.58 -28.79 27.55
CA ARG A 268 -29.93 -28.98 28.98
C ARG A 268 -28.70 -28.95 29.89
N ILE A 269 -27.60 -29.55 29.46
CA ILE A 269 -26.30 -29.52 30.16
C ILE A 269 -25.78 -28.08 30.24
N SER A 270 -25.81 -27.33 29.14
CA SER A 270 -25.33 -25.93 29.12
C SER A 270 -26.17 -24.99 29.99
N GLU A 271 -27.49 -25.24 30.09
CA GLU A 271 -28.37 -24.50 31.01
C GLU A 271 -28.12 -24.86 32.48
N GLY A 272 -27.83 -26.13 32.78
CA GLY A 272 -27.48 -26.58 34.12
C GLY A 272 -26.22 -25.91 34.69
N PHE A 273 -25.27 -25.54 33.82
CA PHE A 273 -24.03 -24.86 34.20
C PHE A 273 -24.14 -23.32 34.25
N ARG A 274 -25.30 -22.72 33.94
CA ARG A 274 -25.49 -21.26 34.08
C ARG A 274 -25.61 -20.80 35.55
N GLY A 275 -25.82 -21.72 36.48
CA GLY A 275 -26.12 -21.41 37.89
C GLY A 275 -24.96 -21.53 38.88
N ASP A 276 -23.88 -22.25 38.55
CA ASP A 276 -22.82 -22.59 39.50
C ASP A 276 -21.41 -22.38 38.91
N ASN A 277 -20.46 -22.08 39.80
CA ASN A 277 -19.02 -21.85 39.58
C ASN A 277 -18.24 -23.03 38.94
N ASP A 278 -18.91 -23.99 38.30
CA ASP A 278 -18.26 -25.13 37.66
C ASP A 278 -17.63 -24.74 36.31
N THR A 279 -16.49 -24.07 36.46
CA THR A 279 -15.62 -23.63 35.37
C THR A 279 -15.09 -24.81 34.53
N LEU A 280 -15.05 -26.03 35.09
CA LEU A 280 -14.48 -27.19 34.42
C LEU A 280 -15.52 -27.87 33.52
N GLY A 281 -16.75 -28.08 34.00
CA GLY A 281 -17.86 -28.59 33.20
C GLY A 281 -18.18 -27.67 32.01
N LEU A 282 -18.25 -26.36 32.24
CA LEU A 282 -18.43 -25.37 31.17
C LEU A 282 -17.28 -25.38 30.14
N LYS A 283 -16.03 -25.54 30.61
CA LYS A 283 -14.86 -25.68 29.72
C LYS A 283 -14.98 -26.93 28.86
N THR A 284 -15.38 -28.07 29.44
CA THR A 284 -15.60 -29.32 28.70
C THR A 284 -16.67 -29.15 27.62
N VAL A 285 -17.83 -28.56 27.95
CA VAL A 285 -18.91 -28.33 26.97
C VAL A 285 -18.42 -27.44 25.81
N ARG A 286 -17.69 -26.36 26.10
CA ARG A 286 -17.11 -25.47 25.07
C ARG A 286 -16.13 -26.22 24.16
N LEU A 287 -15.25 -27.03 24.73
CA LEU A 287 -14.29 -27.84 23.97
C LEU A 287 -14.98 -28.91 23.11
N LEU A 288 -16.04 -29.55 23.61
CA LEU A 288 -16.84 -30.50 22.85
C LEU A 288 -17.52 -29.80 21.66
N THR A 289 -18.18 -28.65 21.89
CA THR A 289 -18.77 -27.83 20.84
C THR A 289 -17.74 -27.43 19.78
N ALA A 290 -16.55 -26.98 20.20
CA ALA A 290 -15.46 -26.66 19.29
C ALA A 290 -15.02 -27.90 18.48
N ARG A 291 -14.88 -29.08 19.10
CA ARG A 291 -14.54 -30.33 18.41
C ARG A 291 -15.56 -30.70 17.33
N LYS A 292 -16.87 -30.59 17.61
CA LYS A 292 -17.92 -30.85 16.61
C LYS A 292 -17.91 -29.85 15.48
N TRP A 293 -17.73 -28.56 15.79
CA TRP A 293 -17.56 -27.54 14.76
C TRP A 293 -16.37 -27.87 13.84
N ILE A 294 -15.20 -28.21 14.40
CA ILE A 294 -14.01 -28.58 13.61
C ILE A 294 -14.28 -29.80 12.73
N LEU A 295 -14.90 -30.85 13.28
CA LEU A 295 -15.22 -32.08 12.53
C LEU A 295 -16.20 -31.82 11.39
N ASN A 296 -17.27 -31.07 11.65
CA ASN A 296 -18.22 -30.69 10.61
C ASN A 296 -17.54 -29.83 9.54
N ARG A 297 -16.66 -28.91 9.96
CA ARG A 297 -15.90 -28.07 9.03
C ARG A 297 -15.00 -28.87 8.11
N ILE A 298 -14.24 -29.83 8.64
CA ILE A 298 -13.40 -30.75 7.84
C ILE A 298 -14.27 -31.49 6.82
N ARG A 299 -15.40 -32.10 7.26
CA ARG A 299 -16.31 -32.81 6.34
C ARG A 299 -16.88 -31.90 5.26
N THR A 300 -17.27 -30.67 5.62
CA THR A 300 -17.76 -29.68 4.65
C THR A 300 -16.68 -29.37 3.63
N ILE A 301 -15.47 -29.03 4.05
CA ILE A 301 -14.35 -28.73 3.14
C ILE A 301 -14.03 -29.93 2.25
N GLU A 302 -13.98 -31.14 2.80
CA GLU A 302 -13.76 -32.38 2.03
C GLU A 302 -14.86 -32.61 0.99
N SER A 303 -16.13 -32.40 1.35
CA SER A 303 -17.27 -32.54 0.43
C SER A 303 -17.25 -31.49 -0.68
N GLU A 304 -16.89 -30.24 -0.36
CA GLU A 304 -16.80 -29.14 -1.32
C GLU A 304 -15.58 -29.29 -2.24
N ALA A 305 -14.45 -29.80 -1.73
CA ALA A 305 -13.24 -30.05 -2.52
C ALA A 305 -13.39 -31.25 -3.47
N GLN A 306 -14.25 -32.22 -3.12
CA GLN A 306 -14.55 -33.38 -3.97
C GLN A 306 -15.58 -33.09 -5.06
N ASP A 307 -16.28 -31.96 -5.00
CA ASP A 307 -17.24 -31.58 -6.03
C ASP A 307 -16.50 -31.01 -7.26
N PRO A 308 -16.38 -31.76 -8.37
CA PRO A 308 -15.71 -31.28 -9.59
C PRO A 308 -16.47 -30.11 -10.25
N LEU A 309 -17.72 -29.89 -9.85
CA LEU A 309 -18.54 -28.76 -10.29
C LEU A 309 -18.46 -27.56 -9.36
N ALA A 310 -17.71 -27.61 -8.25
CA ALA A 310 -17.47 -26.44 -7.40
C ALA A 310 -16.66 -25.40 -8.21
N PRO A 311 -17.31 -24.41 -8.85
CA PRO A 311 -16.65 -23.55 -9.84
C PRO A 311 -15.66 -22.61 -9.17
N GLY A 312 -15.79 -22.44 -7.84
CA GLY A 312 -15.05 -21.49 -7.03
C GLY A 312 -13.55 -21.68 -7.11
N GLN A 313 -13.02 -22.88 -6.92
CA GLN A 313 -11.55 -23.08 -6.83
C GLN A 313 -10.85 -22.79 -8.16
N TYR A 314 -11.35 -23.38 -9.24
CA TYR A 314 -10.80 -23.13 -10.58
C TYR A 314 -10.91 -21.66 -10.98
N LEU A 315 -12.07 -21.02 -10.71
CA LEU A 315 -12.24 -19.61 -11.02
C LEU A 315 -11.34 -18.73 -10.16
N VAL A 316 -11.27 -18.95 -8.84
CA VAL A 316 -10.37 -18.21 -7.94
C VAL A 316 -8.93 -18.37 -8.39
N GLN A 317 -8.48 -19.59 -8.70
CA GLN A 317 -7.12 -19.84 -9.18
C GLN A 317 -6.85 -19.11 -10.50
N LYS A 318 -7.74 -19.26 -11.49
CA LYS A 318 -7.60 -18.58 -12.77
C LYS A 318 -7.53 -17.05 -12.61
N GLN A 319 -8.43 -16.47 -11.83
CA GLN A 319 -8.47 -15.02 -11.63
C GLN A 319 -7.24 -14.54 -10.85
N ARG A 320 -6.81 -15.29 -9.83
CA ARG A 320 -5.55 -15.05 -9.11
C ARG A 320 -4.38 -15.02 -10.08
N ASP A 321 -4.21 -16.06 -10.90
CA ASP A 321 -3.10 -16.17 -11.84
C ASP A 321 -3.08 -15.02 -12.85
N GLU A 322 -4.24 -14.57 -13.31
CA GLU A 322 -4.36 -13.43 -14.23
C GLU A 322 -3.99 -12.09 -13.57
N ILE A 323 -4.42 -11.87 -12.31
CA ILE A 323 -4.06 -10.69 -11.53
C ILE A 323 -2.57 -10.69 -11.20
N GLU A 324 -2.03 -11.84 -10.78
CA GLU A 324 -0.62 -12.05 -10.47
C GLU A 324 0.23 -11.74 -11.72
N ASN A 325 -0.12 -12.36 -12.87
CA ASN A 325 0.50 -12.11 -14.16
C ASN A 325 0.57 -10.61 -14.50
N PHE A 326 -0.51 -9.88 -14.26
CA PHE A 326 -0.53 -8.44 -14.50
C PHE A 326 0.31 -7.65 -13.49
N LEU A 327 -0.04 -7.70 -12.21
CA LEU A 327 0.55 -6.85 -11.17
C LEU A 327 2.04 -7.14 -10.96
N ILE A 328 2.39 -8.42 -10.92
CA ILE A 328 3.73 -8.88 -10.58
C ILE A 328 4.59 -8.97 -11.82
N TYR A 329 4.18 -9.77 -12.81
CA TYR A 329 5.06 -10.10 -13.93
C TYR A 329 5.10 -9.01 -15.01
N ARG A 330 3.98 -8.31 -15.26
CA ARG A 330 3.93 -7.24 -16.27
C ARG A 330 4.23 -5.85 -15.71
N GLN A 331 3.65 -5.49 -14.57
CA GLN A 331 3.77 -4.14 -14.00
C GLN A 331 4.94 -4.01 -13.02
N GLY A 332 5.27 -5.05 -12.25
CA GLY A 332 6.39 -5.04 -11.29
C GLY A 332 7.73 -4.59 -11.88
N PRO A 333 8.24 -5.21 -12.97
CA PRO A 333 9.48 -4.77 -13.62
C PRO A 333 9.41 -3.31 -14.09
N LYS A 334 8.28 -2.86 -14.62
CA LYS A 334 8.10 -1.48 -15.08
C LYS A 334 8.17 -0.49 -13.92
N PHE A 335 7.54 -0.82 -12.80
CA PHE A 335 7.58 -0.02 -11.58
C PHE A 335 9.00 0.10 -11.03
N ILE A 336 9.73 -1.02 -10.92
CA ILE A 336 11.14 -1.01 -10.47
C ILE A 336 11.99 -0.15 -11.40
N ASN A 337 11.84 -0.29 -12.72
CA ASN A 337 12.59 0.51 -13.68
C ASN A 337 12.24 2.01 -13.60
N PHE A 338 10.98 2.35 -13.31
CA PHE A 338 10.58 3.73 -13.03
C PHE A 338 11.32 4.28 -11.81
N GLN A 339 11.34 3.55 -10.69
CA GLN A 339 12.06 3.97 -9.47
C GLN A 339 13.57 4.12 -9.70
N VAL A 340 14.18 3.23 -10.50
CA VAL A 340 15.58 3.37 -10.93
C VAL A 340 15.79 4.64 -11.76
N SER A 341 14.82 5.01 -12.61
CA SER A 341 14.88 6.24 -13.40
C SER A 341 14.75 7.50 -12.54
N GLU A 342 13.84 7.49 -11.57
CA GLU A 342 13.67 8.57 -10.58
C GLU A 342 14.95 8.76 -9.75
N ALA A 343 15.49 7.66 -9.21
CA ALA A 343 16.75 7.68 -8.46
C ALA A 343 17.92 8.21 -9.30
N ARG A 344 17.99 7.84 -10.59
CA ARG A 344 19.00 8.37 -11.51
C ARG A 344 18.84 9.87 -11.74
N THR A 345 17.62 10.36 -11.88
CA THR A 345 17.33 11.79 -12.06
C THR A 345 17.70 12.57 -10.81
N ALA A 346 17.34 12.05 -9.63
CA ALA A 346 17.74 12.62 -8.35
C ALA A 346 19.26 12.64 -8.17
N LEU A 347 19.95 11.56 -8.54
CA LEU A 347 21.41 11.47 -8.53
C LEU A 347 22.06 12.47 -9.50
N ALA A 348 21.51 12.65 -10.70
CA ALA A 348 22.00 13.65 -11.65
C ALA A 348 21.85 15.08 -11.09
N ASN A 349 20.72 15.39 -10.46
CA ASN A 349 20.50 16.68 -9.80
C ASN A 349 21.46 16.89 -8.62
N LEU A 350 21.65 15.87 -7.79
CA LEU A 350 22.61 15.90 -6.69
C LEU A 350 24.02 16.18 -7.21
N ASN A 351 24.44 15.48 -8.26
CA ASN A 351 25.73 15.70 -8.92
C ASN A 351 25.86 17.11 -9.50
N LEU A 352 24.78 17.70 -10.05
CA LEU A 352 24.80 19.09 -10.52
C LEU A 352 24.99 20.07 -9.36
N VAL A 353 24.25 19.89 -8.26
CA VAL A 353 24.39 20.72 -7.05
C VAL A 353 25.82 20.64 -6.49
N VAL A 354 26.36 19.43 -6.35
CA VAL A 354 27.72 19.23 -5.82
C VAL A 354 28.79 19.78 -6.77
N ASN A 355 28.74 19.45 -8.06
CA ASN A 355 29.81 19.82 -8.99
C ASN A 355 29.74 21.26 -9.47
N SER A 356 28.55 21.87 -9.57
CA SER A 356 28.40 23.25 -10.04
C SER A 356 28.29 24.23 -8.87
N ASP A 357 27.28 24.05 -8.03
CA ASP A 357 26.92 25.06 -7.04
C ASP A 357 27.93 25.10 -5.89
N ALA A 358 28.41 23.94 -5.43
CA ALA A 358 29.42 23.89 -4.38
C ALA A 358 30.73 24.54 -4.85
N LEU A 359 31.21 24.23 -6.07
CA LEU A 359 32.42 24.85 -6.61
C LEU A 359 32.27 26.37 -6.78
N ARG A 360 31.12 26.84 -7.27
CA ARG A 360 30.83 28.27 -7.40
C ARG A 360 30.86 28.96 -6.04
N LEU A 361 30.13 28.43 -5.06
CA LEU A 361 30.05 29.02 -3.72
C LEU A 361 31.39 28.98 -2.99
N TYR A 362 32.16 27.91 -3.17
CA TYR A 362 33.49 27.79 -2.60
C TYR A 362 34.45 28.84 -3.15
N ARG A 363 34.39 29.16 -4.45
CA ARG A 363 35.16 30.28 -5.02
C ARG A 363 34.73 31.62 -4.44
N THR A 364 33.42 31.83 -4.25
CA THR A 364 32.90 33.04 -3.57
C THR A 364 33.44 33.12 -2.14
N LEU A 365 33.42 32.02 -1.39
CA LEU A 365 33.98 31.95 -0.03
C LEU A 365 35.44 32.36 -0.01
N ILE A 366 36.29 31.79 -0.89
CA ILE A 366 37.71 32.17 -1.00
C ILE A 366 37.86 33.67 -1.27
N SER A 367 37.01 34.25 -2.12
CA SER A 367 37.08 35.68 -2.44
C SER A 367 36.67 36.60 -1.28
N LEU A 368 35.77 36.14 -0.41
CA LEU A 368 35.30 36.90 0.74
C LEU A 368 36.22 36.73 1.95
N ASP A 369 36.68 35.50 2.20
CA ASP A 369 37.55 35.17 3.32
C ASP A 369 38.48 33.99 2.95
N PRO A 370 39.68 34.26 2.43
CA PRO A 370 40.66 33.23 2.12
C PRO A 370 41.08 32.41 3.35
N SER A 371 40.96 32.96 4.56
CA SER A 371 41.37 32.29 5.80
C SER A 371 40.37 31.21 6.24
N ALA A 372 39.11 31.33 5.79
CA ALA A 372 38.06 30.36 6.08
C ALA A 372 38.30 28.97 5.44
N VAL A 373 39.29 28.85 4.57
CA VAL A 373 39.48 27.68 3.68
C VAL A 373 40.73 26.85 4.01
N GLY A 374 41.44 27.21 5.08
CA GLY A 374 42.64 26.55 5.59
C GLY A 374 43.89 26.79 4.73
N GLU A 375 45.04 27.00 5.37
CA GLU A 375 46.32 27.15 4.67
C GLU A 375 46.69 25.85 3.93
N GLY A 376 46.80 25.89 2.59
CA GLY A 376 47.18 24.75 1.76
C GLY A 376 46.21 24.41 0.62
N THR A 377 44.99 24.98 0.63
CA THR A 377 44.06 24.93 -0.51
C THR A 377 44.45 25.99 -1.56
N ASN A 378 45.61 25.81 -2.17
CA ASN A 378 46.08 26.70 -3.23
C ASN A 378 45.02 26.85 -4.33
N LEU A 379 44.80 28.10 -4.74
CA LEU A 379 43.91 28.69 -5.76
C LEU A 379 43.98 28.05 -7.16
N PHE A 380 43.97 26.72 -7.26
CA PHE A 380 44.00 26.02 -8.54
C PHE A 380 42.59 25.92 -9.14
N PRO A 381 42.47 25.98 -10.48
CA PRO A 381 41.18 25.88 -11.17
C PRO A 381 40.47 24.52 -11.00
N TRP A 382 41.11 23.54 -10.34
CA TRP A 382 40.68 22.14 -10.21
C TRP A 382 40.41 21.73 -8.76
N VAL A 383 39.75 22.57 -7.98
CA VAL A 383 39.30 22.18 -6.63
C VAL A 383 38.43 20.93 -6.77
N ASN A 384 38.78 19.87 -6.03
CA ASN A 384 37.96 18.67 -5.96
C ASN A 384 36.57 19.05 -5.37
N PRO A 385 35.45 18.75 -6.06
CA PRO A 385 34.09 18.98 -5.57
C PRO A 385 33.88 18.53 -4.12
N ASP A 386 34.49 17.42 -3.71
CA ASP A 386 34.36 16.86 -2.36
C ASP A 386 34.95 17.81 -1.30
N VAL A 387 36.09 18.43 -1.61
CA VAL A 387 36.76 19.39 -0.72
C VAL A 387 35.92 20.66 -0.60
N ALA A 388 35.43 21.17 -1.74
CA ALA A 388 34.59 22.36 -1.78
C ALA A 388 33.30 22.15 -0.98
N LEU A 389 32.65 21.02 -1.21
CA LEU A 389 31.45 20.64 -0.50
C LEU A 389 31.69 20.52 1.01
N LYS A 390 32.72 19.76 1.42
CA LYS A 390 33.03 19.56 2.85
C LYS A 390 33.24 20.89 3.56
N ALA A 391 34.01 21.79 2.96
CA ALA A 391 34.25 23.12 3.50
C ALA A 391 32.95 23.93 3.66
N LEU A 392 32.08 23.95 2.64
CA LEU A 392 30.81 24.68 2.68
C LEU A 392 29.81 24.09 3.70
N MET A 393 29.80 22.77 3.87
CA MET A 393 28.92 22.13 4.84
C MET A 393 29.34 22.41 6.28
N THR A 394 30.66 22.46 6.56
CA THR A 394 31.21 22.75 7.89
C THR A 394 31.40 24.23 8.20
N LEU A 395 31.20 25.12 7.22
CA LEU A 395 31.43 26.56 7.39
C LEU A 395 30.50 27.15 8.47
N ASP A 396 31.11 27.79 9.47
CA ASP A 396 30.40 28.70 10.38
C ASP A 396 30.09 30.01 9.65
N VAL A 397 28.80 30.34 9.56
CA VAL A 397 28.31 31.54 8.86
C VAL A 397 28.22 32.76 9.77
N ALA A 398 28.31 32.58 11.10
CA ALA A 398 28.26 33.69 12.06
C ALA A 398 29.24 34.83 11.72
N PRO A 399 30.49 34.56 11.29
CA PRO A 399 31.44 35.61 10.92
C PRO A 399 31.05 36.44 9.68
N PHE A 400 30.08 36.01 8.87
CA PHE A 400 29.66 36.71 7.64
C PHE A 400 28.44 37.62 7.85
N HIS A 401 27.72 37.47 8.97
CA HIS A 401 26.55 38.30 9.25
C HIS A 401 26.95 39.76 9.56
N GLY A 402 26.28 40.72 8.92
CA GLY A 402 26.45 42.15 9.18
C GLY A 402 27.75 42.78 8.67
N LYS A 403 28.55 42.05 7.86
CA LYS A 403 29.81 42.56 7.29
C LYS A 403 29.65 43.30 5.96
N GLY A 404 28.53 43.14 5.28
CA GLY A 404 28.26 43.78 3.99
C GLY A 404 27.24 43.02 3.15
N LEU A 405 26.81 43.66 2.06
CA LEU A 405 25.81 43.11 1.14
C LEU A 405 26.31 41.82 0.44
N ALA A 406 27.62 41.72 0.19
CA ALA A 406 28.21 40.57 -0.49
C ALA A 406 28.23 39.32 0.41
N GLU A 407 28.55 39.51 1.69
CA GLU A 407 28.56 38.47 2.71
C GLU A 407 27.14 37.98 3.04
N GLU A 408 26.17 38.89 3.18
CA GLU A 408 24.76 38.52 3.37
C GLU A 408 24.21 37.72 2.19
N ARG A 409 24.56 38.14 0.96
CA ARG A 409 24.19 37.40 -0.25
C ARG A 409 24.82 36.00 -0.25
N PHE A 410 26.10 35.88 0.10
CA PHE A 410 26.76 34.59 0.21
C PHE A 410 26.08 33.67 1.24
N VAL A 411 25.72 34.18 2.42
CA VAL A 411 24.99 33.39 3.43
C VAL A 411 23.65 32.90 2.88
N SER A 412 22.89 33.76 2.18
CA SER A 412 21.61 33.36 1.55
C SER A 412 21.79 32.28 0.48
N GLU A 413 22.77 32.44 -0.42
CA GLU A 413 23.06 31.46 -1.46
C GLU A 413 23.57 30.13 -0.87
N LEU A 414 24.36 30.17 0.21
CA LEU A 414 24.81 28.99 0.94
C LEU A 414 23.64 28.25 1.61
N GLN A 415 22.69 28.96 2.23
CA GLN A 415 21.50 28.36 2.81
C GLN A 415 20.60 27.72 1.73
N TYR A 416 20.44 28.39 0.58
CA TYR A 416 19.72 27.85 -0.57
C TYR A 416 20.38 26.57 -1.09
N PHE A 417 21.71 26.59 -1.26
CA PHE A 417 22.50 25.42 -1.63
C PHE A 417 22.32 24.26 -0.65
N LYS A 418 22.46 24.50 0.67
CA LYS A 418 22.29 23.45 1.70
C LYS A 418 20.89 22.82 1.64
N ARG A 419 19.85 23.60 1.39
CA ARG A 419 18.48 23.08 1.19
C ARG A 419 18.33 22.26 -0.08
N ASN A 420 18.83 22.75 -1.21
CA ASN A 420 18.76 22.01 -2.48
C ASN A 420 19.53 20.69 -2.42
N LEU A 421 20.69 20.71 -1.77
CA LEU A 421 21.50 19.53 -1.54
C LEU A 421 20.74 18.49 -0.71
N ALA A 422 20.15 18.91 0.42
CA ALA A 422 19.34 18.04 1.27
C ALA A 422 18.13 17.47 0.51
N ASN A 423 17.37 18.31 -0.20
CA ASN A 423 16.23 17.87 -0.98
C ASN A 423 16.60 16.85 -2.08
N SER A 424 17.75 17.04 -2.73
CA SER A 424 18.24 16.13 -3.77
C SER A 424 18.71 14.80 -3.19
N TRP A 425 19.36 14.84 -2.03
CA TRP A 425 19.78 13.67 -1.27
C TRP A 425 18.57 12.85 -0.78
N ASP A 426 17.56 13.52 -0.22
CA ASP A 426 16.34 12.87 0.27
C ASP A 426 15.54 12.24 -0.87
N ALA A 427 15.42 12.93 -2.02
CA ALA A 427 14.78 12.37 -3.21
C ALA A 427 15.52 11.12 -3.75
N LEU A 428 16.86 11.14 -3.74
CA LEU A 428 17.68 9.99 -4.14
C LEU A 428 17.46 8.80 -3.22
N ASN A 429 17.56 9.02 -1.91
CA ASN A 429 17.35 7.97 -0.91
C ASN A 429 15.93 7.42 -0.93
N LEU A 430 14.93 8.28 -1.13
CA LEU A 430 13.55 7.83 -1.26
C LEU A 430 13.38 6.93 -2.48
N ALA A 431 13.76 7.38 -3.67
CA ALA A 431 13.57 6.58 -4.89
C ALA A 431 14.39 5.28 -4.88
N TYR A 432 15.64 5.33 -4.39
CA TYR A 432 16.48 4.14 -4.29
C TYR A 432 16.00 3.18 -3.20
N GLY A 433 15.64 3.71 -2.03
CA GLY A 433 15.00 2.94 -0.95
C GLY A 433 13.73 2.28 -1.44
N VAL A 434 12.94 2.99 -2.25
CA VAL A 434 11.72 2.45 -2.87
C VAL A 434 11.97 1.25 -3.74
N LYS A 435 12.93 1.38 -4.65
CA LYS A 435 13.39 0.25 -5.44
C LYS A 435 13.86 -0.91 -4.55
N SER A 436 14.65 -0.64 -3.50
CA SER A 436 15.27 -1.68 -2.67
C SER A 436 14.23 -2.53 -1.94
N SER A 437 13.29 -1.88 -1.24
CA SER A 437 12.26 -2.60 -0.49
C SER A 437 11.32 -3.38 -1.40
N PHE A 438 11.01 -2.88 -2.60
CA PHE A 438 10.22 -3.66 -3.57
C PHE A 438 10.98 -4.88 -4.10
N CYS A 439 12.29 -4.74 -4.35
CA CYS A 439 13.11 -5.88 -4.75
C CYS A 439 13.16 -6.96 -3.66
N GLU A 440 13.31 -6.56 -2.40
CA GLU A 440 13.27 -7.47 -1.25
C GLU A 440 11.89 -8.11 -1.08
N PHE A 441 10.81 -7.33 -1.19
CA PHE A 441 9.45 -7.85 -1.17
C PHE A 441 9.26 -8.98 -2.19
N PHE A 442 9.62 -8.75 -3.46
CA PHE A 442 9.48 -9.80 -4.48
C PHE A 442 10.39 -11.00 -4.23
N GLN A 443 11.54 -10.83 -3.56
CA GLN A 443 12.39 -11.94 -3.11
C GLN A 443 11.70 -12.77 -2.03
N LYS A 444 11.23 -12.12 -0.95
CA LYS A 444 10.57 -12.81 0.16
C LYS A 444 9.26 -13.47 -0.25
N ALA A 445 8.46 -12.79 -1.07
CA ALA A 445 7.20 -13.30 -1.60
C ALA A 445 7.37 -14.38 -2.70
N SER A 446 8.60 -14.84 -2.98
CA SER A 446 8.90 -15.87 -3.99
C SER A 446 8.49 -15.52 -5.43
N TYR A 447 8.35 -14.23 -5.74
CA TYR A 447 7.98 -13.72 -7.06
C TYR A 447 9.18 -13.25 -7.90
N TYR A 448 10.40 -13.43 -7.40
CA TYR A 448 11.64 -12.89 -7.96
C TYR A 448 12.13 -13.61 -9.24
N ASN A 449 11.36 -13.46 -10.32
CA ASN A 449 11.67 -13.99 -11.64
C ASN A 449 12.77 -13.18 -12.36
N SER A 450 13.17 -13.63 -13.56
CA SER A 450 14.22 -12.99 -14.36
C SER A 450 13.93 -11.54 -14.75
N GLY A 451 12.66 -11.15 -14.94
CA GLY A 451 12.26 -9.78 -15.26
C GLY A 451 12.43 -8.84 -14.06
N ILE A 452 12.01 -9.29 -12.88
CA ILE A 452 12.18 -8.56 -11.62
C ILE A 452 13.66 -8.51 -11.24
N ALA A 453 14.35 -9.65 -11.27
CA ALA A 453 15.78 -9.74 -10.99
C ALA A 453 16.61 -8.85 -11.94
N GLY A 454 16.29 -8.86 -13.24
CA GLY A 454 16.95 -8.00 -14.22
C GLY A 454 16.76 -6.51 -13.96
N SER A 455 15.59 -6.11 -13.44
CA SER A 455 15.30 -4.72 -13.09
C SER A 455 16.00 -4.32 -11.78
N CYS A 456 15.95 -5.19 -10.77
CA CYS A 456 16.57 -5.01 -9.46
C CYS A 456 18.10 -4.98 -9.52
N ASN A 457 18.70 -5.83 -10.34
CA ASN A 457 20.15 -6.00 -10.46
C ASN A 457 20.69 -5.37 -11.75
N SER A 458 19.95 -4.43 -12.34
CA SER A 458 20.41 -3.71 -13.51
C SER A 458 21.71 -2.97 -13.20
N GLY A 459 22.65 -2.91 -14.16
CA GLY A 459 23.90 -2.15 -13.97
C GLY A 459 23.66 -0.68 -13.62
N ARG A 460 22.49 -0.13 -13.98
CA ARG A 460 22.05 1.21 -13.55
C ARG A 460 21.77 1.27 -12.04
N ALA A 461 21.04 0.31 -11.50
CA ALA A 461 20.77 0.23 -10.06
C ALA A 461 22.07 0.07 -9.26
N PHE A 462 22.99 -0.79 -9.72
CA PHE A 462 24.30 -0.97 -9.10
C PHE A 462 25.12 0.33 -9.06
N ASN A 463 25.13 1.09 -10.15
CA ASN A 463 25.85 2.37 -10.19
C ASN A 463 25.25 3.39 -9.21
N ILE A 464 23.92 3.44 -9.07
CA ILE A 464 23.27 4.35 -8.11
C ILE A 464 23.68 3.99 -6.68
N GLU A 465 23.65 2.71 -6.32
CA GLU A 465 24.07 2.24 -4.99
C GLU A 465 25.52 2.62 -4.69
N LYS A 466 26.41 2.44 -5.67
CA LYS A 466 27.81 2.81 -5.54
C LYS A 466 27.99 4.31 -5.29
N GLU A 467 27.24 5.15 -5.99
CA GLU A 467 27.30 6.60 -5.79
C GLU A 467 26.70 7.03 -4.44
N ILE A 468 25.61 6.39 -3.99
CA ILE A 468 25.06 6.62 -2.65
C ILE A 468 26.13 6.32 -1.60
N LYS A 469 26.79 5.15 -1.67
CA LYS A 469 27.89 4.78 -0.77
C LYS A 469 29.07 5.76 -0.83
N ASN A 470 29.36 6.29 -2.01
CA ASN A 470 30.39 7.31 -2.19
C ASN A 470 30.03 8.59 -1.42
N PHE A 471 28.81 9.10 -1.60
CA PHE A 471 28.32 10.27 -0.86
C PHE A 471 28.23 10.04 0.65
N GLU A 472 27.78 8.86 1.09
CA GLU A 472 27.79 8.46 2.51
C GLU A 472 29.21 8.51 3.10
N SER A 473 30.20 7.98 2.38
CA SER A 473 31.61 8.00 2.80
C SER A 473 32.19 9.42 2.91
N MET A 474 31.60 10.40 2.22
CA MET A 474 31.94 11.82 2.34
C MET A 474 31.30 12.48 3.58
N GLY A 475 30.49 11.74 4.34
CA GLY A 475 29.81 12.19 5.55
C GLY A 475 28.47 12.90 5.31
N PHE A 476 27.86 12.76 4.12
CA PHE A 476 26.56 13.40 3.80
C PHE A 476 25.47 13.12 4.82
N GLU A 477 25.48 11.91 5.38
CA GLU A 477 24.58 11.49 6.46
C GLU A 477 24.66 12.38 7.70
N HIS A 478 25.76 13.12 7.93
CA HIS A 478 25.91 14.06 9.03
C HIS A 478 25.54 15.49 8.65
N TYR A 479 25.56 15.82 7.36
CA TYR A 479 25.42 17.18 6.86
C TYR A 479 24.00 17.57 6.48
N THR A 480 23.06 16.63 6.43
CA THR A 480 21.62 16.94 6.47
C THR A 480 21.23 17.23 7.93
N PRO A 481 20.82 18.46 8.28
CA PRO A 481 20.40 18.79 9.64
C PRO A 481 19.34 17.81 10.15
N ALA A 482 19.43 17.39 11.41
CA ALA A 482 18.46 16.48 12.02
C ALA A 482 17.00 16.98 11.90
N TYR A 483 16.78 18.29 11.79
CA TYR A 483 15.44 18.86 11.55
C TYR A 483 14.97 18.73 10.10
N LEU A 484 15.87 18.84 9.10
CA LEU A 484 15.56 18.55 7.69
C LEU A 484 15.37 17.05 7.48
N ARG A 485 16.20 16.23 8.15
CA ARG A 485 15.98 14.78 8.28
C ARG A 485 14.66 14.45 8.97
N LYS A 486 14.21 15.20 9.99
CA LYS A 486 12.90 14.98 10.61
C LYS A 486 11.76 15.38 9.67
N SER A 487 11.83 16.52 8.97
CA SER A 487 10.79 16.89 8.00
C SER A 487 10.71 15.93 6.81
N ALA A 488 11.85 15.41 6.36
CA ALA A 488 11.93 14.39 5.31
C ALA A 488 11.60 12.99 5.83
N HIS A 489 11.98 12.63 7.06
CA HIS A 489 11.55 11.38 7.73
C HIS A 489 10.03 11.36 7.94
N TYR A 490 9.40 12.49 8.29
CA TYR A 490 7.94 12.57 8.34
C TYR A 490 7.28 12.37 6.97
N GLN A 491 8.01 12.59 5.87
CA GLN A 491 7.54 12.40 4.48
C GLN A 491 8.07 11.11 3.81
N GLY A 492 9.03 10.39 4.40
CA GLY A 492 9.69 9.23 3.78
C GLY A 492 10.02 8.05 4.71
N ALA A 493 10.26 8.28 6.01
CA ALA A 493 10.53 7.19 6.99
C ALA A 493 9.35 6.24 7.12
N ASN A 494 8.15 6.78 6.94
CA ASN A 494 6.93 6.01 7.12
C ASN A 494 6.80 4.90 6.07
N TRP A 495 7.56 4.98 4.98
CA TRP A 495 7.52 4.00 3.90
C TRP A 495 8.49 2.84 4.13
N THR A 496 9.77 3.12 4.43
CA THR A 496 10.75 2.08 4.81
C THR A 496 10.38 1.39 6.11
N GLU A 497 9.85 2.11 7.10
CA GLU A 497 9.42 1.52 8.37
C GLU A 497 8.13 0.69 8.20
N SER A 498 7.18 1.13 7.35
CA SER A 498 5.99 0.32 7.04
C SER A 498 6.32 -0.89 6.18
N LEU A 499 7.25 -0.77 5.23
CA LEU A 499 7.73 -1.91 4.45
C LEU A 499 8.65 -2.81 5.23
N GLU A 500 9.48 -2.33 6.14
CA GLU A 500 10.24 -3.18 7.06
C GLU A 500 9.30 -3.91 8.00
N ILE A 501 8.27 -3.25 8.56
CA ILE A 501 7.19 -3.94 9.30
C ILE A 501 6.54 -5.01 8.44
N TRP A 502 6.25 -4.72 7.17
CA TRP A 502 5.62 -5.65 6.24
C TRP A 502 6.54 -6.81 5.82
N VAL A 503 7.80 -6.51 5.54
CA VAL A 503 8.88 -7.44 5.20
C VAL A 503 9.24 -8.33 6.40
N ASN A 504 9.12 -7.81 7.62
CA ASN A 504 9.30 -8.56 8.87
C ASN A 504 8.05 -9.36 9.28
N GLN A 505 6.87 -9.07 8.70
CA GLN A 505 5.67 -9.91 8.83
C GLN A 505 5.67 -11.12 7.88
N LEU A 506 6.60 -11.15 6.91
CA LEU A 506 6.81 -12.27 5.99
C LEU A 506 7.77 -13.34 6.55
N ASP A 507 8.46 -13.06 7.65
CA ASP A 507 9.28 -14.02 8.41
C ASP A 507 8.47 -14.61 9.58
#